data_AF-A0A2N1J7L6-F1
#
_entry.id   AF-A0A2N1J7L6-F1
#
_cell.length_a   1.000
_cell.length_b   1.000
_cell.length_c   1.000
_cell.angle_alpha   90.00
_cell.angle_beta   90.00
_cell.angle_gamma   90.00
#
_symmetry.space_group_name_H-M   'P 1'
#
loop_
_entity.id
_entity.type
_entity.pdbx_description
1 polymer ?
#
loop_
_entity_poly.entity_id
_entity_poly.type
_entity_poly.pdbx_seq_one_letter_code
_entity_poly.pdbx_strand_id
1 'polypeptide(L)'
;MSFDLSSTVRRGHPIAFGIFALFSLIVAIISSAVVASFNNNGQPSDKVVRDSTRFMIFAGWWSFIFSIVYIVLFLTGIGGFLSSIASHAVFIVLTWIFWLAGSAALSSKVGDVNCSDATKAGAVPYVPSCTAVKTIVAFGWIGWIELTFLLCIIIMLGVKAFTGGRGVSDGFA
;
A
#
# COMPACT_ATOMS: atom_id res chain seq x y z
N MET A 1 6.39 -4.93 -33.28
CA MET A 1 6.91 -5.79 -32.19
C MET A 1 5.79 -5.98 -31.17
N SER A 2 4.97 -7.02 -31.32
CA SER A 2 3.88 -7.31 -30.39
C SER A 2 4.48 -7.89 -29.12
N PHE A 3 4.62 -7.08 -28.08
CA PHE A 3 4.93 -7.56 -26.74
C PHE A 3 3.83 -8.56 -26.34
N ASP A 4 4.18 -9.81 -26.01
CA ASP A 4 3.23 -10.83 -25.54
C ASP A 4 2.76 -10.48 -24.12
N LEU A 5 1.84 -9.52 -24.05
CA LEU A 5 1.27 -8.95 -22.83
C LEU A 5 0.73 -10.03 -21.89
N SER A 6 0.16 -11.10 -22.45
CA SER A 6 -0.29 -12.27 -21.69
C SER A 6 0.85 -12.95 -20.92
N SER A 7 2.00 -13.16 -21.56
CA SER A 7 3.18 -13.77 -20.92
C SER A 7 3.76 -12.87 -19.83
N THR A 8 3.77 -11.56 -20.06
CA THR A 8 4.26 -10.56 -19.11
C THR A 8 3.34 -10.48 -17.89
N VAL A 9 2.02 -10.42 -18.08
CA VAL A 9 1.06 -10.38 -16.97
C VAL A 9 1.11 -11.67 -16.14
N ARG A 10 1.23 -12.84 -16.80
CA ARG A 10 1.32 -14.14 -16.11
C ARG A 10 2.50 -14.26 -15.15
N ARG A 11 3.61 -13.58 -15.43
CA ARG A 11 4.79 -13.55 -14.55
C ARG A 11 4.77 -12.35 -13.62
N GLY A 12 4.44 -11.18 -14.16
CA GLY A 12 4.52 -9.91 -13.44
C GLY A 12 3.48 -9.78 -12.33
N HIS A 13 2.26 -10.29 -12.52
CA HIS A 13 1.20 -10.19 -11.51
C HIS A 13 1.59 -10.82 -10.16
N PRO A 14 1.93 -12.13 -10.07
CA PRO A 14 2.27 -12.74 -8.78
C PRO A 14 3.55 -12.16 -8.17
N ILE A 15 4.51 -11.71 -8.99
CA ILE A 15 5.74 -11.07 -8.51
C ILE A 15 5.41 -9.71 -7.87
N ALA A 16 4.70 -8.84 -8.58
CA ALA A 16 4.38 -7.51 -8.08
C ALA A 16 3.46 -7.57 -6.86
N PHE A 17 2.39 -8.35 -6.89
CA PHE A 17 1.54 -8.52 -5.70
C PHE A 17 2.28 -9.21 -4.55
N GLY A 18 3.26 -10.08 -4.83
CA GLY A 18 4.09 -10.71 -3.80
C GLY A 18 5.03 -9.74 -3.12
N ILE A 19 5.69 -8.85 -3.88
CA ILE A 19 6.53 -7.77 -3.35
C ILE A 19 5.66 -6.80 -2.53
N PHE A 20 4.52 -6.38 -3.09
CA PHE A 20 3.60 -5.50 -2.40
C PHE A 20 3.05 -6.12 -1.09
N ALA A 21 2.75 -7.42 -1.07
CA ALA A 21 2.36 -8.13 0.14
C ALA A 21 3.47 -8.10 1.20
N LEU A 22 4.73 -8.30 0.81
CA LEU A 22 5.86 -8.22 1.73
C LEU A 22 6.00 -6.82 2.35
N PHE A 23 5.99 -5.75 1.53
CA PHE A 23 6.07 -4.38 2.05
C PHE A 23 4.88 -4.03 2.93
N SER A 24 3.67 -4.47 2.56
CA SER A 24 2.45 -4.31 3.35
C SER A 24 2.58 -4.97 4.72
N LEU A 25 3.13 -6.18 4.79
CA LEU A 25 3.35 -6.90 6.04
C LEU A 25 4.39 -6.21 6.92
N ILE A 26 5.49 -5.74 6.34
CA ILE A 26 6.52 -4.97 7.06
C ILE A 26 5.89 -3.73 7.70
N VAL A 27 5.13 -2.95 6.92
CA VAL A 27 4.41 -1.76 7.44
C VAL A 27 3.42 -2.14 8.53
N ALA A 28 2.63 -3.21 8.33
CA ALA A 28 1.64 -3.66 9.31
C ALA A 28 2.27 -4.04 10.65
N ILE A 29 3.38 -4.78 10.64
CA ILE A 29 4.08 -5.23 11.85
C ILE A 29 4.74 -4.06 12.58
N ILE A 30 5.51 -3.23 11.86
CA ILE A 30 6.24 -2.11 12.48
C ILE A 30 5.24 -1.10 13.05
N SER A 31 4.19 -0.73 12.31
CA SER A 31 3.17 0.19 12.81
C SER A 31 2.41 -0.36 14.02
N SER A 32 2.11 -1.67 14.05
CA SER A 32 1.49 -2.32 15.20
C SER A 32 2.40 -2.28 16.43
N ALA A 33 3.69 -2.57 16.26
CA ALA A 33 4.68 -2.53 17.35
C ALA A 33 4.86 -1.09 17.89
N VAL A 34 4.89 -0.10 17.01
CA VAL A 34 4.97 1.32 17.40
C VAL A 34 3.72 1.75 18.18
N VAL A 35 2.52 1.40 17.73
CA VAL A 35 1.29 1.74 18.45
C VAL A 35 1.20 1.00 19.78
N ALA A 36 1.67 -0.25 19.87
CA ALA A 36 1.78 -0.96 21.15
C ALA A 36 2.71 -0.21 22.12
N SER A 37 3.86 0.29 21.63
CA SER A 37 4.75 1.14 22.41
C SER A 37 4.07 2.44 22.85
N PHE A 38 3.32 3.12 21.96
CA PHE A 38 2.55 4.32 22.32
C PHE A 38 1.52 4.07 23.43
N ASN A 39 0.92 2.88 23.45
CA ASN A 39 -0.08 2.54 24.45
C ASN A 39 0.55 2.18 25.82
N ASN A 40 1.77 1.61 25.82
CA ASN A 40 2.45 1.18 27.04
C ASN A 40 3.36 2.25 27.67
N ASN A 41 4.01 3.07 26.84
CA ASN A 41 5.06 4.01 27.27
C ASN A 41 4.64 5.48 27.16
N GLY A 42 3.37 5.76 26.83
CA GLY A 42 2.83 7.09 26.62
C GLY A 42 2.67 7.46 25.14
N GLN A 43 1.55 8.10 24.81
CA GLN A 43 1.22 8.47 23.43
C GLN A 43 2.02 9.68 22.96
N PRO A 44 2.32 9.79 21.65
CA PRO A 44 2.87 11.03 21.08
C PRO A 44 1.96 12.21 21.40
N SER A 45 2.55 13.37 21.72
CA SER A 45 1.79 14.61 21.93
C SER A 45 1.14 15.10 20.64
N ASP A 46 1.76 14.81 19.49
CA ASP A 46 1.21 15.11 18.17
C ASP A 46 0.18 14.05 17.74
N LYS A 47 -1.08 14.48 17.63
CA LYS A 47 -2.20 13.63 17.20
C LYS A 47 -2.02 13.09 15.79
N VAL A 48 -1.36 13.83 14.89
CA VAL A 48 -1.11 13.39 13.51
C VAL A 48 -0.18 12.18 13.51
N VAL A 49 0.88 12.17 14.31
CA VAL A 49 1.78 11.00 14.41
C VAL A 49 1.02 9.80 14.94
N ARG A 50 0.26 9.96 16.01
CA ARG A 50 -0.51 8.88 16.62
C ARG A 50 -1.55 8.30 15.66
N ASP A 51 -2.39 9.15 15.09
CA ASP A 51 -3.55 8.72 14.30
C ASP A 51 -3.11 8.22 12.92
N SER A 52 -2.09 8.82 12.30
CA SER A 52 -1.54 8.34 11.03
C SER A 52 -0.78 7.02 11.20
N THR A 53 -0.09 6.79 12.31
CA THR A 53 0.56 5.49 12.57
C THR A 53 -0.49 4.39 12.73
N ARG A 54 -1.61 4.66 13.41
CA ARG A 54 -2.75 3.73 13.51
C ARG A 54 -3.41 3.47 12.16
N PHE A 55 -3.54 4.51 11.33
CA PHE A 55 -4.02 4.35 9.96
C PHE A 55 -3.08 3.47 9.12
N MET A 56 -1.77 3.58 9.30
CA MET A 56 -0.79 2.71 8.63
C MET A 56 -0.90 1.23 9.06
N ILE A 57 -1.37 0.93 10.28
CA ILE A 57 -1.73 -0.44 10.68
C ILE A 57 -2.83 -0.97 9.77
N PHE A 58 -3.92 -0.22 9.65
CA PHE A 58 -5.04 -0.57 8.80
C PHE A 58 -4.57 -0.74 7.34
N ALA A 59 -3.87 0.25 6.79
CA ALA A 59 -3.40 0.21 5.42
C ALA A 59 -2.48 -0.99 5.15
N GLY A 60 -1.57 -1.31 6.07
CA GLY A 60 -0.67 -2.46 5.97
C GLY A 60 -1.44 -3.79 5.97
N TRP A 61 -2.31 -4.02 6.95
CA TRP A 61 -3.09 -5.28 7.04
C TRP A 61 -4.09 -5.43 5.90
N TRP A 62 -4.79 -4.35 5.53
CA TRP A 62 -5.66 -4.29 4.36
C TRP A 62 -4.89 -4.75 3.11
N SER A 63 -3.75 -4.11 2.85
CA SER A 63 -2.97 -4.36 1.64
C SER A 63 -2.38 -5.77 1.62
N PHE A 64 -1.90 -6.26 2.77
CA PHE A 64 -1.37 -7.62 2.90
C PHE A 64 -2.44 -8.67 2.56
N ILE A 65 -3.60 -8.61 3.22
CA ILE A 65 -4.67 -9.60 3.05
C ILE A 65 -5.15 -9.61 1.59
N PHE A 66 -5.48 -8.44 1.05
CA PHE A 66 -5.99 -8.37 -0.32
C PHE A 66 -4.94 -8.75 -1.36
N SER A 67 -3.65 -8.47 -1.12
CA SER A 67 -2.59 -8.91 -2.03
C SER A 67 -2.51 -10.43 -2.09
N ILE A 68 -2.59 -11.11 -0.95
CA ILE A 68 -2.64 -12.58 -0.91
C ILE A 68 -3.89 -13.10 -1.64
N VAL A 69 -5.06 -12.49 -1.42
CA VAL A 69 -6.30 -12.86 -2.13
C VAL A 69 -6.13 -12.73 -3.65
N TYR A 70 -5.60 -11.62 -4.14
CA TYR A 70 -5.38 -11.41 -5.58
C TYR A 70 -4.36 -12.40 -6.17
N ILE A 71 -3.29 -12.74 -5.45
CA ILE A 71 -2.34 -13.79 -5.87
C ILE A 71 -3.05 -15.14 -5.97
N VAL A 72 -3.80 -15.54 -4.94
CA VAL A 72 -4.48 -16.84 -4.91
C VAL A 72 -5.51 -16.95 -6.03
N LEU A 73 -6.34 -15.92 -6.23
CA LEU A 73 -7.32 -15.90 -7.31
C LEU A 73 -6.66 -15.98 -8.68
N PHE A 74 -5.53 -15.29 -8.86
CA PHE A 74 -4.77 -15.33 -10.11
C PHE A 74 -4.17 -16.72 -10.38
N LEU A 75 -3.54 -17.34 -9.37
CA LEU A 75 -2.88 -18.64 -9.50
C LEU A 75 -3.87 -19.81 -9.66
N THR A 76 -5.03 -19.72 -9.01
CA THR A 76 -6.07 -20.76 -9.08
C THR A 76 -6.95 -20.62 -10.33
N GLY A 77 -6.86 -19.50 -11.05
CA GLY A 77 -7.69 -19.25 -12.23
C GLY A 77 -9.18 -19.12 -11.92
N ILE A 78 -9.54 -18.86 -10.65
CA ILE A 78 -10.94 -18.70 -10.25
C ILE A 78 -11.46 -17.39 -10.86
N GLY A 79 -12.26 -17.52 -11.91
CA GLY A 79 -12.96 -16.42 -12.55
C GLY A 79 -14.05 -15.83 -11.64
N GLY A 80 -14.36 -14.55 -11.82
CA GLY A 80 -15.43 -13.87 -11.10
C GLY A 80 -15.19 -12.37 -11.01
N PHE A 81 -16.12 -11.66 -10.37
CA PHE A 81 -16.00 -10.22 -10.16
C PHE A 81 -14.67 -9.85 -9.48
N LEU A 82 -14.26 -10.62 -8.47
CA LEU A 82 -13.07 -10.33 -7.68
C LEU A 82 -11.75 -10.57 -8.44
N SER A 83 -11.72 -11.42 -9.48
CA SER A 83 -10.54 -11.60 -10.33
C SER A 83 -10.52 -10.71 -11.58
N SER A 84 -11.51 -9.82 -11.73
CA SER A 84 -11.62 -8.91 -12.88
C SER A 84 -10.59 -7.77 -12.86
N ILE A 85 -10.33 -7.17 -14.03
CA ILE A 85 -9.50 -5.95 -14.12
C ILE A 85 -10.13 -4.80 -13.31
N ALA A 86 -11.46 -4.72 -13.28
CA ALA A 86 -12.18 -3.68 -12.55
C ALA A 86 -11.98 -3.79 -11.03
N SER A 87 -12.05 -5.00 -10.45
CA SER A 87 -11.81 -5.18 -9.02
C SER A 87 -10.37 -4.81 -8.65
N HIS A 88 -9.39 -5.23 -9.45
CA HIS A 88 -7.99 -4.84 -9.27
C HIS A 88 -7.82 -3.32 -9.32
N ALA A 89 -8.48 -2.65 -10.27
CA ALA A 89 -8.41 -1.20 -10.41
C ALA A 89 -8.96 -0.48 -9.16
N VAL A 90 -10.15 -0.87 -8.69
CA VAL A 90 -10.75 -0.32 -7.47
C VAL A 90 -9.85 -0.55 -6.27
N PHE A 91 -9.35 -1.77 -6.09
CA PHE A 91 -8.45 -2.10 -4.98
C PHE A 91 -7.16 -1.28 -5.02
N ILE A 92 -6.50 -1.21 -6.18
CA ILE A 92 -5.22 -0.50 -6.30
C ILE A 92 -5.42 1.00 -6.12
N VAL A 93 -6.47 1.61 -6.67
CA VAL A 93 -6.75 3.05 -6.47
C VAL A 93 -7.01 3.36 -4.99
N LEU A 94 -7.88 2.60 -4.33
CA LEU A 94 -8.16 2.81 -2.91
C LEU A 94 -6.91 2.64 -2.05
N THR A 95 -6.14 1.59 -2.32
CA THR A 95 -4.90 1.31 -1.60
C THR A 95 -3.86 2.40 -1.87
N TRP A 96 -3.72 2.87 -3.09
CA TRP A 96 -2.85 3.99 -3.45
C TRP A 96 -3.18 5.26 -2.64
N ILE A 97 -4.47 5.57 -2.47
CA ILE A 97 -4.92 6.71 -1.65
C ILE A 97 -4.52 6.50 -0.18
N PHE A 98 -4.72 5.30 0.37
CA PHE A 98 -4.35 5.01 1.76
C PHE A 98 -2.85 5.17 1.99
N TRP A 99 -2.03 4.60 1.11
CA TRP A 99 -0.58 4.67 1.23
C TRP A 99 -0.06 6.10 1.04
N LEU A 100 -0.64 6.88 0.11
CA LEU A 100 -0.31 8.29 -0.05
C LEU A 100 -0.65 9.09 1.21
N ALA A 101 -1.88 8.97 1.69
CA ALA A 101 -2.37 9.75 2.83
C ALA A 101 -1.57 9.46 4.10
N GLY A 102 -1.33 8.18 4.42
CA GLY A 102 -0.57 7.78 5.59
C GLY A 102 0.90 8.19 5.52
N SER A 103 1.54 8.00 4.36
CA SER A 103 2.95 8.35 4.16
C SER A 103 3.16 9.86 4.19
N ALA A 104 2.31 10.64 3.52
CA ALA A 104 2.38 12.10 3.50
C ALA A 104 2.13 12.70 4.90
N ALA A 105 1.12 12.20 5.61
CA ALA A 105 0.79 12.69 6.95
C ALA A 105 1.94 12.47 7.94
N LEU A 106 2.55 11.27 7.96
CA LEU A 106 3.72 11.00 8.79
C LEU A 106 4.97 11.78 8.33
N SER A 107 5.19 11.89 7.02
CA SER A 107 6.33 12.66 6.46
C SER A 107 6.31 14.12 6.92
N SER A 108 5.12 14.74 6.99
CA SER A 108 4.95 16.12 7.48
C SER A 108 5.40 16.35 8.92
N LYS A 109 5.55 15.28 9.71
CA LYS A 109 5.89 15.33 11.13
C LYS A 109 7.27 14.79 11.44
N VAL A 110 7.72 13.75 10.72
CA VAL A 110 8.98 13.06 11.04
C VAL A 110 10.02 13.07 9.92
N GLY A 111 9.72 13.68 8.76
CA GLY A 111 10.63 13.72 7.60
C GLY A 111 12.00 14.28 7.95
N ASP A 112 12.02 15.50 8.49
CA ASP A 112 13.26 16.25 8.79
C ASP A 112 13.72 16.11 10.25
N VAL A 113 13.02 15.31 11.05
CA VAL A 113 13.34 15.15 12.46
C VAL A 113 14.60 14.28 12.64
N ASN A 114 15.52 14.76 13.47
CA ASN A 114 16.65 13.98 13.96
C ASN A 114 16.21 13.11 15.16
N CYS A 115 16.16 11.80 14.97
CA CYS A 115 15.69 10.85 15.99
C CYS A 115 16.63 10.72 17.19
N SER A 116 17.88 11.18 17.10
CA SER A 116 18.83 11.23 18.22
C SER A 116 18.39 12.20 19.31
N ASP A 117 17.65 13.24 18.94
CA ASP A 117 17.18 14.29 19.84
C ASP A 117 15.69 14.19 20.13
N ALA A 118 14.88 13.80 19.13
CA ALA A 118 13.42 13.69 19.26
C ALA A 118 12.92 12.54 20.15
N THR A 119 13.82 11.65 20.59
CA THR A 119 13.52 10.54 21.52
C THR A 119 13.82 10.88 22.97
N LYS A 120 14.44 12.04 23.27
CA LYS A 120 14.78 12.47 24.62
C LYS A 120 13.56 13.06 25.34
N ALA A 121 13.47 12.84 26.65
CA ALA A 121 12.43 13.44 27.49
C ALA A 121 12.54 14.98 27.42
N GLY A 122 11.44 15.65 27.06
CA GLY A 122 11.39 17.11 26.88
C GLY A 122 11.70 17.61 25.46
N ALA A 123 11.92 16.72 24.48
CA ALA A 123 12.12 17.11 23.09
C ALA A 123 10.84 17.74 22.48
N VAL A 124 11.03 18.70 21.56
CA VAL A 124 9.95 19.33 20.80
C VAL A 124 10.27 19.18 19.30
N PRO A 125 9.60 18.30 18.54
CA PRO A 125 8.57 17.34 18.95
C PRO A 125 9.15 16.07 19.60
N TYR A 126 8.49 15.56 20.65
CA TYR A 126 8.77 14.24 21.22
C TYR A 126 8.08 13.15 20.40
N VAL A 127 8.87 12.25 19.81
CA VAL A 127 8.38 11.13 18.99
C VAL A 127 8.93 9.83 19.57
N PRO A 128 8.16 9.13 20.43
CA PRO A 128 8.53 7.79 20.87
C PRO A 128 8.78 6.91 19.65
N SER A 129 9.84 6.11 19.68
CA SER A 129 10.18 5.20 18.57
C SER A 129 10.36 5.93 17.22
N CYS A 130 10.89 7.16 17.21
CA CYS A 130 11.11 7.98 16.00
C CYS A 130 11.71 7.21 14.82
N THR A 131 12.78 6.42 15.06
CA THR A 131 13.41 5.62 14.01
C THR A 131 12.43 4.64 13.36
N ALA A 132 11.58 3.98 14.16
CA ALA A 132 10.57 3.07 13.64
C ALA A 132 9.48 3.81 12.85
N VAL A 133 9.06 5.01 13.30
CA VAL A 133 8.12 5.85 12.53
C VAL A 133 8.73 6.30 11.20
N LYS A 134 10.02 6.68 11.16
CA LYS A 134 10.71 6.98 9.90
C LYS A 134 10.81 5.75 9.00
N THR A 135 10.99 4.56 9.56
CA THR A 135 10.94 3.30 8.79
C THR A 135 9.55 3.08 8.18
N ILE A 136 8.46 3.33 8.92
CA ILE A 136 7.09 3.25 8.37
C ILE A 136 6.93 4.21 7.19
N VAL A 137 7.45 5.45 7.31
CA VAL A 137 7.42 6.44 6.21
C VAL A 137 8.19 5.95 4.99
N ALA A 138 9.40 5.40 5.19
CA ALA A 138 10.23 4.90 4.10
C ALA A 138 9.53 3.77 3.33
N PHE A 139 9.05 2.74 4.03
CA PHE A 139 8.30 1.66 3.40
C PHE A 139 6.98 2.14 2.81
N GLY A 140 6.31 3.10 3.43
CA GLY A 140 5.10 3.76 2.91
C GLY A 140 5.33 4.39 1.53
N TRP A 141 6.42 5.13 1.35
CA TRP A 141 6.75 5.69 0.02
C TRP A 141 7.17 4.63 -0.98
N ILE A 142 7.91 3.60 -0.56
CA ILE A 142 8.29 2.48 -1.44
C ILE A 142 7.05 1.77 -1.97
N GLY A 143 6.10 1.40 -1.11
CA GLY A 143 4.87 0.74 -1.53
C GLY A 143 3.97 1.66 -2.36
N TRP A 144 3.93 2.96 -2.10
CA TRP A 144 3.20 3.92 -2.94
C TRP A 144 3.78 4.02 -4.36
N ILE A 145 5.11 4.01 -4.51
CA ILE A 145 5.77 3.98 -5.82
C ILE A 145 5.40 2.70 -6.58
N GLU A 146 5.46 1.54 -5.91
CA GLU A 146 5.04 0.27 -6.50
C GLU A 146 3.57 0.30 -6.96
N LEU A 147 2.66 0.79 -6.12
CA LEU A 147 1.24 0.96 -6.46
C LEU A 147 1.05 1.90 -7.66
N THR A 148 1.89 2.92 -7.80
CA THR A 148 1.86 3.82 -8.96
C THR A 148 2.22 3.09 -10.25
N PHE A 149 3.23 2.21 -10.22
CA PHE A 149 3.54 1.34 -11.37
C PHE A 149 2.39 0.39 -11.70
N LEU A 150 1.75 -0.21 -10.68
CA LEU A 150 0.58 -1.07 -10.86
C LEU A 150 -0.62 -0.31 -11.46
N LEU A 151 -0.88 0.93 -11.04
CA LEU A 151 -1.90 1.80 -11.63
C LEU A 151 -1.63 2.06 -13.11
N CYS A 152 -0.40 2.41 -13.47
CA CYS A 152 -0.01 2.60 -14.87
C CYS A 152 -0.27 1.35 -15.70
N ILE A 153 0.08 0.16 -15.18
CA ILE A 153 -0.19 -1.12 -15.85
C ILE A 153 -1.69 -1.35 -16.03
N ILE A 154 -2.49 -1.14 -14.99
CA ILE A 154 -3.96 -1.29 -15.08
C ILE A 154 -4.57 -0.33 -16.09
N ILE A 155 -4.14 0.93 -16.13
CA ILE A 155 -4.62 1.91 -17.11
C ILE A 155 -4.30 1.42 -18.52
N MET A 156 -3.06 0.96 -18.78
CA MET A 156 -2.67 0.40 -20.08
C MET A 156 -3.51 -0.82 -20.47
N LEU A 157 -3.79 -1.72 -19.52
CA LEU A 157 -4.63 -2.90 -19.75
C LEU A 157 -6.10 -2.53 -20.00
N GLY A 158 -6.62 -1.55 -19.26
CA GLY A 158 -7.97 -1.02 -19.43
C GLY A 158 -8.17 -0.38 -20.79
N VAL A 159 -7.27 0.50 -21.22
CA VAL A 159 -7.31 1.13 -22.56
C VAL A 159 -7.28 0.08 -23.67
N LYS A 160 -6.44 -0.96 -23.54
CA LYS A 160 -6.41 -2.08 -24.50
C LYS A 160 -7.70 -2.87 -24.54
N ALA A 161 -8.35 -3.09 -23.38
CA ALA A 161 -9.64 -3.79 -23.33
C ALA A 161 -10.74 -3.01 -24.07
N PHE A 162 -10.77 -1.68 -23.93
CA PHE A 162 -11.74 -0.83 -24.63
C PHE A 162 -11.44 -0.67 -26.13
N THR A 163 -10.17 -0.57 -26.52
CA THR A 163 -9.77 -0.40 -27.94
C THR A 163 -9.82 -1.70 -28.74
N GLY A 164 -9.75 -2.87 -28.08
CA GLY A 164 -9.77 -4.19 -28.70
C GLY A 164 -11.15 -4.71 -29.15
N GLY A 165 -12.21 -3.89 -29.05
CA GLY A 165 -13.47 -4.17 -29.74
C GLY A 165 -14.51 -5.04 -29.03
N ARG A 166 -14.48 -5.17 -27.70
CA ARG A 166 -15.64 -5.66 -26.93
C ARG A 166 -16.30 -4.48 -26.26
N GLY A 167 -17.20 -3.83 -27.00
CA GLY A 167 -18.02 -2.75 -26.50
C GLY A 167 -18.85 -3.19 -25.30
N VAL A 168 -19.20 -2.21 -24.45
CA VAL A 168 -20.06 -2.34 -23.26
C VAL A 168 -21.46 -2.93 -23.58
N SER A 169 -21.79 -3.16 -24.86
CA SER A 169 -23.03 -3.77 -25.34
C SER A 169 -23.17 -5.27 -25.08
N ASP A 170 -22.08 -6.01 -24.84
CA ASP A 170 -22.13 -7.48 -24.64
C ASP A 170 -22.30 -7.89 -23.16
N GLY A 171 -22.42 -6.92 -22.24
CA GLY A 171 -22.51 -7.17 -20.79
C GLY A 171 -23.94 -7.30 -20.24
N PHE A 172 -24.96 -7.13 -21.07
CA PHE A 172 -26.38 -7.14 -20.65
C PHE A 172 -27.30 -7.94 -21.59
N ALA A 173 -26.77 -8.91 -22.34
CA ALA A 173 -27.55 -9.87 -23.11
C ALA A 173 -27.41 -11.28 -22.52
#